data_AF-A0AA97B2L3-F1
#
_entry.id   AF-A0AA97B2L3-F1
#
_cell.length_a   1.000
_cell.length_b   1.000
_cell.length_c   1.000
_cell.angle_alpha   90.00
_cell.angle_beta   90.00
_cell.angle_gamma   90.00
#
_symmetry.space_group_name_H-M   'P 1'
#
loop_
_entity.id
_entity.type
_entity.pdbx_description
1 polymer ?
#
loop_
_entity_poly.entity_id
_entity_poly.type
_entity_poly.pdbx_seq_one_letter_code
_entity_poly.pdbx_strand_id
1 'polypeptide(L)'
;MDGTLGLEGELTLQALEVRAKGARVRLAVKRLDRHDATLSGQALFPDAAAVQAHLPQTASAWLELDARGALVAVRFSDAEPPLFRQVAQTLAAELFPTELRDAAEWSAVESTQTGEVEARFQFDGEDARLTRRRARYQSLRAAATAPAFRQSLSSLTHFDRDPEGFLAGVSHDEILDATHTDGRSLMSRRVRLRLAFSTRQQKPLPPATEDKPIVRAPSQVAFEGDEKLALTTSQADGMTVDAALQVLASATDPGAIPELGTFARRAIAALELEPHRAGELGQLFLQKGRSPAMRELMLDLLAGAGHAEAQATLRELIVSPEAREHAGAHGLMVQRAGLLREPEPETGRLLARMNTEARTAGDVGAERASAYALGAVVSRLPAGSPEVTEFLRPLEDALARADNAESLEHSLRALGNSGTARVMDLASPHLRDEAPEVRSAAAGALRTAPQEAATRMLLDALMSEPARAVQGALLDALNARTLGAPELERLSGWVVAGQLAPGARPRCSTSSPLAWTTAPPSSGCSRPSRSVPASSPPPGPASWR
;
A
#
# COMPACT_ATOMS: atom_id res chain seq x y z
N MET A 1 -10.26 3.51 9.78
CA MET A 1 -10.47 4.94 9.49
C MET A 1 -11.88 5.24 9.94
N ASP A 2 -12.00 6.05 10.99
CA ASP A 2 -13.29 6.41 11.57
C ASP A 2 -13.57 7.86 11.22
N GLY A 3 -14.78 8.16 10.77
CA GLY A 3 -15.15 9.51 10.42
C GLY A 3 -16.64 9.75 10.56
N THR A 4 -16.98 10.99 10.91
CA THR A 4 -18.35 11.47 10.99
C THR A 4 -18.49 12.71 10.12
N LEU A 5 -19.63 12.84 9.44
CA LEU A 5 -20.00 14.05 8.72
C LEU A 5 -21.47 14.34 9.01
N GLY A 6 -21.73 15.42 9.74
CA GLY A 6 -23.03 16.01 9.97
C GLY A 6 -23.15 17.32 9.20
N LEU A 7 -24.16 17.43 8.34
CA LEU A 7 -24.49 18.65 7.61
C LEU A 7 -25.98 18.93 7.73
N GLU A 8 -26.32 20.16 8.09
CA GLU A 8 -27.68 20.71 8.10
C GLU A 8 -27.66 22.06 7.41
N GLY A 9 -28.58 22.29 6.48
CA GLY A 9 -28.66 23.52 5.72
C GLY A 9 -29.57 23.36 4.51
N GLU A 10 -29.31 24.15 3.47
CA GLU A 10 -30.18 24.20 2.31
C GLU A 10 -29.57 23.59 1.06
N LEU A 11 -30.41 22.89 0.30
CA LEU A 11 -30.09 22.40 -1.02
C LEU A 11 -30.90 23.19 -2.05
N THR A 12 -30.24 23.66 -3.10
CA THR A 12 -30.93 24.25 -4.26
C THR A 12 -30.70 23.40 -5.50
N LEU A 13 -31.80 23.09 -6.19
CA LEU A 13 -31.79 22.49 -7.54
C LEU A 13 -32.35 23.52 -8.52
N GLN A 14 -31.58 23.87 -9.56
CA GLN A 14 -31.97 24.86 -10.56
C GLN A 14 -31.79 24.29 -11.96
N ALA A 15 -32.84 24.24 -12.77
CA ALA A 15 -32.70 23.88 -14.18
C ALA A 15 -31.81 24.89 -14.92
N LEU A 16 -30.78 24.38 -15.59
CA LEU A 16 -29.90 25.14 -16.48
C LEU A 16 -30.28 24.94 -17.94
N GLU A 17 -30.75 23.74 -18.26
CA GLU A 17 -31.11 23.36 -19.63
C GLU A 17 -32.14 22.23 -19.61
N VAL A 18 -33.09 22.28 -20.55
CA VAL A 18 -34.07 21.22 -20.77
C VAL A 18 -34.02 20.83 -22.24
N ARG A 19 -33.74 19.55 -22.51
CA ARG A 19 -33.59 18.97 -23.85
C ARG A 19 -34.55 17.80 -24.02
N ALA A 20 -34.81 17.39 -25.26
CA ALA A 20 -35.62 16.21 -25.54
C ALA A 20 -35.04 14.91 -24.96
N LYS A 21 -33.71 14.84 -24.77
CA LYS A 21 -33.01 13.66 -24.25
C LYS A 21 -32.74 13.71 -22.73
N GLY A 22 -33.14 14.79 -22.04
CA GLY A 22 -32.85 14.96 -20.63
C GLY A 22 -32.72 16.42 -20.20
N ALA A 23 -32.27 16.63 -18.97
CA ALA A 23 -32.14 17.95 -18.36
C ALA A 23 -30.80 18.12 -17.67
N ARG A 24 -30.32 19.37 -17.63
CA ARG A 24 -29.17 19.75 -16.82
C ARG A 24 -29.65 20.59 -15.65
N VAL A 25 -29.27 20.17 -14.44
CA VAL A 25 -29.69 20.80 -13.19
C VAL A 25 -28.46 21.21 -12.39
N ARG A 26 -28.40 22.45 -11.93
CA ARG A 26 -27.40 22.89 -10.94
C ARG A 26 -27.81 22.42 -9.56
N LEU A 27 -26.91 21.71 -8.88
CA LEU A 27 -26.99 21.40 -7.46
C LEU A 27 -26.02 22.31 -6.70
N ALA A 28 -26.51 22.96 -5.65
CA ALA A 28 -25.69 23.72 -4.72
C ALA A 28 -26.18 23.51 -3.28
N VAL A 29 -25.23 23.44 -2.36
CA VAL A 29 -25.50 23.40 -0.92
C VAL A 29 -25.21 24.80 -0.37
N LYS A 30 -26.18 25.39 0.31
CA LYS A 30 -26.15 26.77 0.80
C LYS A 30 -26.54 26.80 2.26
N ARG A 31 -26.18 27.89 2.95
CA ARG A 31 -26.63 28.17 4.33
C ARG A 31 -26.50 26.95 5.25
N LEU A 32 -25.27 26.47 5.45
CA LEU A 32 -25.00 25.37 6.36
C LEU A 32 -25.12 25.85 7.82
N ASP A 33 -26.28 25.61 8.43
CA ASP A 33 -26.60 26.01 9.81
C ASP A 33 -25.86 25.14 10.83
N ARG A 34 -25.66 23.85 10.52
CA ARG A 34 -24.84 22.93 11.32
C ARG A 34 -23.89 22.17 10.42
N HIS A 35 -22.62 22.13 10.82
CA HIS A 35 -21.59 21.38 10.15
C HIS A 35 -20.65 20.80 11.20
N ASP A 36 -20.49 19.48 11.20
CA ASP A 36 -19.50 18.79 11.98
C ASP A 36 -18.87 17.71 11.12
N ALA A 37 -17.55 17.64 11.14
CA ALA A 37 -16.84 16.65 10.36
C ALA A 37 -15.59 16.23 11.12
N THR A 38 -15.47 14.94 11.37
CA THR A 38 -14.28 14.35 11.98
C THR A 38 -13.73 13.25 11.09
N LEU A 39 -12.41 13.16 11.00
CA LEU A 39 -11.71 12.09 10.32
C LEU A 39 -10.53 11.66 11.19
N SER A 40 -10.52 10.40 11.62
CA SER A 40 -9.50 9.85 12.51
C SER A 40 -9.27 10.71 13.77
N GLY A 41 -10.36 11.26 14.33
CA GLY A 41 -10.33 12.12 15.52
C GLY A 41 -9.97 13.59 15.27
N GLN A 42 -9.60 13.98 14.05
CA GLN A 42 -9.33 15.38 13.70
C GLN A 42 -10.58 16.05 13.12
N ALA A 43 -10.84 17.28 13.54
CA ALA A 43 -11.93 18.08 12.97
C ALA A 43 -11.54 18.59 11.58
N LEU A 44 -12.36 18.31 10.57
CA LEU A 44 -12.20 18.87 9.21
C LEU A 44 -12.73 20.31 9.12
N PHE A 45 -13.64 20.69 10.04
CA PHE A 45 -14.20 22.04 10.14
C PHE A 45 -13.89 22.65 11.52
N PRO A 46 -12.62 22.95 11.84
CA PRO A 46 -12.25 23.53 13.14
C PRO A 46 -12.76 24.98 13.31
N ASP A 47 -12.98 25.69 12.21
CA ASP A 47 -13.47 27.06 12.19
C ASP A 47 -14.30 27.37 10.92
N ALA A 48 -14.88 28.56 10.88
CA ALA A 48 -15.69 29.02 9.73
C ALA A 48 -14.87 29.19 8.44
N ALA A 49 -13.57 29.44 8.53
CA ALA A 49 -12.70 29.58 7.36
C ALA A 49 -12.49 28.23 6.68
N ALA A 50 -12.31 27.15 7.44
CA ALA A 50 -12.22 25.79 6.93
C ALA A 50 -13.52 25.35 6.22
N VAL A 51 -14.68 25.70 6.78
CA VAL A 51 -15.97 25.45 6.12
C VAL A 51 -16.05 26.18 4.79
N GLN A 52 -15.68 27.46 4.75
CA GLN A 52 -15.69 28.23 3.51
C GLN A 52 -14.66 27.73 2.50
N ALA A 53 -13.53 27.17 2.94
CA ALA A 53 -12.52 26.59 2.07
C ALA A 53 -12.98 25.27 1.45
N HIS A 54 -13.69 24.43 2.21
CA HIS A 54 -14.08 23.08 1.76
C HIS A 54 -15.50 22.99 1.18
N LEU A 55 -16.43 23.82 1.65
CA LEU A 55 -17.84 23.89 1.25
C LEU A 55 -18.28 25.35 1.03
N PRO A 56 -17.64 26.10 0.12
CA PRO A 56 -18.01 27.50 -0.14
C PRO A 56 -19.43 27.59 -0.68
N GLN A 57 -20.17 28.62 -0.28
CA GLN A 57 -21.55 28.85 -0.75
C GLN A 57 -21.66 29.09 -2.27
N THR A 58 -20.54 29.42 -2.91
CA THR A 58 -20.45 29.60 -4.37
C THR A 58 -20.28 28.28 -5.11
N ALA A 59 -19.88 27.20 -4.43
CA ALA A 59 -19.64 25.93 -5.09
C ALA A 59 -20.93 25.32 -5.63
N SER A 60 -20.84 24.79 -6.85
CA SER A 60 -21.96 24.12 -7.48
C SER A 60 -21.51 22.99 -8.41
N ALA A 61 -22.39 22.00 -8.55
CA ALA A 61 -22.24 20.89 -9.48
C ALA A 61 -23.35 20.94 -10.54
N TRP A 62 -23.07 20.44 -11.74
CA TRP A 62 -24.11 20.20 -12.73
C TRP A 62 -24.46 18.72 -12.75
N LEU A 63 -25.74 18.41 -12.59
CA LEU A 63 -26.31 17.09 -12.73
C LEU A 63 -26.84 16.96 -14.16
N GLU A 64 -26.40 15.92 -14.86
CA GLU A 64 -26.95 15.52 -16.16
C GLU A 64 -27.96 14.40 -15.90
N LEU A 65 -29.23 14.67 -16.19
CA LEU A 65 -30.33 13.72 -16.07
C LEU A 65 -30.80 13.28 -17.44
N ASP A 66 -31.22 12.04 -17.58
CA ASP A 66 -31.88 11.56 -18.80
C ASP A 66 -33.34 12.07 -18.89
N ALA A 67 -34.04 11.71 -19.97
CA ALA A 67 -35.43 12.11 -20.19
C ALA A 67 -36.42 11.62 -19.11
N ARG A 68 -36.03 10.62 -18.31
CA ARG A 68 -36.83 10.04 -17.22
C ARG A 68 -36.43 10.60 -15.86
N GLY A 69 -35.37 11.39 -15.78
CA GLY A 69 -34.85 11.95 -14.54
C GLY A 69 -33.80 11.08 -13.85
N ALA A 70 -33.28 10.04 -14.51
CA ALA A 70 -32.20 9.22 -13.97
C ALA A 70 -30.85 9.94 -14.08
N LEU A 71 -29.98 9.77 -13.09
CA LEU A 71 -28.67 10.42 -13.05
C LEU A 71 -27.71 9.77 -14.04
N VAL A 72 -27.21 10.56 -15.00
CA VAL A 72 -26.25 10.11 -16.02
C VAL A 72 -24.83 10.54 -15.67
N ALA A 73 -24.67 11.76 -15.15
CA ALA A 73 -23.36 12.28 -14.76
C ALA A 73 -23.47 13.45 -13.77
N VAL A 74 -22.38 13.69 -13.05
CA VAL A 74 -22.14 14.89 -12.25
C VAL A 74 -20.92 15.60 -12.83
N ARG A 75 -21.01 16.93 -13.01
CA ARG A 75 -19.95 17.75 -13.56
C ARG A 75 -19.46 18.81 -12.59
N PHE A 76 -18.16 19.03 -12.60
CA PHE A 76 -17.46 19.98 -11.74
C PHE A 76 -16.49 20.86 -12.53
N SER A 77 -16.04 21.94 -11.91
CA SER A 77 -14.90 22.75 -12.35
C SER A 77 -13.72 22.50 -11.40
N ASP A 78 -12.50 22.77 -11.87
CA ASP A 78 -11.30 22.68 -11.04
C ASP A 78 -11.35 23.62 -9.83
N ALA A 79 -12.10 24.71 -9.93
CA ALA A 79 -12.34 25.66 -8.84
C ALA A 79 -13.13 25.07 -7.65
N GLU A 80 -13.84 23.95 -7.83
CA GLU A 80 -14.64 23.40 -6.74
C GLU A 80 -13.80 22.53 -5.80
N PRO A 81 -13.86 22.74 -4.47
CA PRO A 81 -13.04 21.97 -3.54
C PRO A 81 -13.34 20.46 -3.60
N PRO A 82 -12.34 19.59 -3.40
CA PRO A 82 -12.53 18.13 -3.44
C PRO A 82 -13.64 17.63 -2.51
N LEU A 83 -13.72 18.16 -1.28
CA LEU A 83 -14.77 17.76 -0.33
C LEU A 83 -16.17 18.13 -0.83
N PHE A 84 -16.34 19.32 -1.40
CA PHE A 84 -17.61 19.70 -2.06
C PHE A 84 -17.95 18.73 -3.19
N ARG A 85 -16.99 18.40 -4.06
CA ARG A 85 -17.23 17.47 -5.19
C ARG A 85 -17.74 16.12 -4.69
N GLN A 86 -17.13 15.60 -3.62
CA GLN A 86 -17.55 14.35 -2.99
C GLN A 86 -18.95 14.43 -2.36
N VAL A 87 -19.24 15.50 -1.61
CA VAL A 87 -20.56 15.72 -1.00
C VAL A 87 -21.64 15.84 -2.08
N ALA A 88 -21.40 16.65 -3.11
CA ALA A 88 -22.33 16.85 -4.22
C ALA A 88 -22.58 15.56 -5.00
N GLN A 89 -21.55 14.76 -5.26
CA GLN A 89 -21.70 13.47 -5.95
C GLN A 89 -22.51 12.47 -5.12
N THR A 90 -22.26 12.42 -3.80
CA THR A 90 -23.02 11.58 -2.86
C THR A 90 -24.48 12.01 -2.84
N LEU A 91 -24.75 13.31 -2.69
CA LEU A 91 -26.12 13.83 -2.69
C LEU A 91 -26.82 13.54 -4.02
N ALA A 92 -26.15 13.70 -5.15
CA ALA A 92 -26.72 13.40 -6.47
C ALA A 92 -27.15 11.93 -6.57
N ALA A 93 -26.30 10.99 -6.16
CA ALA A 93 -26.60 9.56 -6.20
C ALA A 93 -27.72 9.14 -5.23
N GLU A 94 -27.87 9.86 -4.11
CA GLU A 94 -28.97 9.61 -3.18
C GLU A 94 -30.29 10.22 -3.64
N LEU A 95 -30.25 11.40 -4.29
CA LEU A 95 -31.41 12.14 -4.78
C LEU A 95 -32.02 11.55 -6.05
N PHE A 96 -31.20 11.05 -6.96
CA PHE A 96 -31.61 10.60 -8.29
C PHE A 96 -31.13 9.17 -8.51
N PRO A 97 -32.06 8.22 -8.78
CA PRO A 97 -31.68 6.87 -9.17
C PRO A 97 -30.81 6.89 -10.44
N THR A 98 -29.86 5.97 -10.55
CA THR A 98 -29.06 5.81 -11.77
C THR A 98 -29.84 5.16 -12.91
N GLU A 99 -30.98 4.55 -12.59
CA GLU A 99 -31.87 3.92 -13.55
C GLU A 99 -33.33 4.05 -13.11
N LEU A 100 -34.18 4.59 -13.99
CA LEU A 100 -35.63 4.70 -13.81
C LEU A 100 -36.37 3.96 -14.93
N ARG A 101 -37.28 3.06 -14.56
CA ARG A 101 -38.05 2.22 -15.50
C ARG A 101 -39.54 2.43 -15.34
N ASP A 102 -40.28 2.21 -16.43
CA ASP A 102 -41.76 2.17 -16.41
C ASP A 102 -42.22 0.77 -15.98
N ALA A 103 -41.86 0.40 -14.74
CA ALA A 103 -42.18 -0.89 -14.15
C ALA A 103 -42.52 -0.69 -12.67
N ALA A 104 -43.50 -1.45 -12.17
CA ALA A 104 -43.92 -1.38 -10.77
C ALA A 104 -42.79 -1.78 -9.80
N GLU A 105 -41.94 -2.72 -10.20
CA GLU A 105 -40.75 -3.15 -9.47
C GLU A 105 -39.61 -3.50 -10.45
N TRP A 106 -38.37 -3.17 -10.08
CA TRP A 106 -37.17 -3.63 -10.79
C TRP A 106 -35.96 -3.69 -9.87
N SER A 107 -34.88 -4.31 -10.36
CA SER A 107 -33.58 -4.31 -9.70
C SER A 107 -32.50 -3.77 -10.64
N ALA A 108 -31.53 -3.07 -10.07
CA ALA A 108 -30.38 -2.53 -10.77
C ALA A 108 -29.13 -2.61 -9.90
N VAL A 109 -27.95 -2.61 -10.53
CA VAL A 109 -26.68 -2.45 -9.81
C VAL A 109 -26.32 -0.97 -9.84
N GLU A 110 -26.24 -0.36 -8.66
CA GLU A 110 -25.80 1.02 -8.48
C GLU A 110 -24.34 1.04 -8.02
N SER A 111 -23.56 1.94 -8.59
CA SER A 111 -22.22 2.25 -8.09
C SER A 111 -22.30 3.39 -7.09
N THR A 112 -21.74 3.19 -5.90
CA THR A 112 -21.76 4.20 -4.81
C THR A 112 -20.35 4.53 -4.33
N GLN A 113 -20.24 5.48 -3.40
CA GLN A 113 -18.99 5.76 -2.70
C GLN A 113 -18.49 4.58 -1.85
N THR A 114 -19.36 3.63 -1.51
CA THR A 114 -18.99 2.43 -0.75
C THR A 114 -18.62 1.26 -1.65
N GLY A 115 -19.18 1.17 -2.85
CA GLY A 115 -18.93 0.10 -3.82
C GLY A 115 -20.14 -0.16 -4.71
N GLU A 116 -20.12 -1.30 -5.41
CA GLU A 116 -21.23 -1.75 -6.26
C GLU A 116 -22.30 -2.44 -5.41
N VAL A 117 -23.55 -2.03 -5.54
CA VAL A 117 -24.67 -2.52 -4.72
C VAL A 117 -25.87 -2.89 -5.58
N GLU A 118 -26.46 -4.05 -5.31
CA GLU A 118 -27.75 -4.43 -5.87
C GLU A 118 -28.87 -3.68 -5.13
N ALA A 119 -29.61 -2.86 -5.87
CA ALA A 119 -30.73 -2.08 -5.36
C ALA A 119 -32.04 -2.55 -6.01
N ARG A 120 -33.09 -2.66 -5.19
CA ARG A 120 -34.45 -2.94 -5.62
C ARG A 120 -35.29 -1.68 -5.52
N PHE A 121 -36.06 -1.43 -6.56
CA PHE A 121 -36.92 -0.28 -6.70
C PHE A 121 -38.36 -0.74 -6.80
N GLN A 122 -39.25 -0.08 -6.09
CA GLN A 122 -40.68 -0.41 -6.10
C GLN A 122 -41.52 0.86 -5.95
N PHE A 123 -42.54 1.01 -6.79
CA PHE A 123 -43.59 1.99 -6.58
C PHE A 123 -44.64 1.45 -5.59
N ASP A 124 -45.02 2.28 -4.62
CA ASP A 124 -46.05 1.99 -3.63
C ASP A 124 -47.33 2.79 -3.94
N GLY A 125 -48.47 2.11 -4.07
CA GLY A 125 -49.76 2.67 -4.50
C GLY A 125 -49.89 2.92 -6.02
N GLU A 126 -50.93 3.65 -6.44
CA GLU A 126 -51.10 4.17 -7.82
C GLU A 126 -50.04 5.26 -8.11
N ASP A 127 -48.76 4.88 -8.19
CA ASP A 127 -47.63 5.69 -8.67
C ASP A 127 -47.14 6.86 -7.78
N ALA A 128 -47.57 6.92 -6.51
CA ALA A 128 -47.31 8.09 -5.65
C ALA A 128 -45.90 8.13 -5.01
N ARG A 129 -45.32 6.97 -4.65
CA ARG A 129 -44.05 6.90 -3.92
C ARG A 129 -43.12 5.86 -4.50
N LEU A 130 -41.89 6.26 -4.84
CA LEU A 130 -40.83 5.33 -5.20
C LEU A 130 -40.03 4.96 -3.94
N THR A 131 -39.78 3.67 -3.77
CA THR A 131 -38.89 3.16 -2.72
C THR A 131 -37.66 2.53 -3.36
N ARG A 132 -36.49 2.72 -2.74
CA ARG A 132 -35.24 2.03 -3.09
C ARG A 132 -34.71 1.30 -1.87
N ARG A 133 -34.44 0.00 -2.00
CA ARG A 133 -33.82 -0.85 -0.97
C ARG A 133 -32.54 -1.46 -1.52
N ARG A 134 -31.40 -1.14 -0.91
CA ARG A 134 -30.13 -1.81 -1.22
C ARG A 134 -30.11 -3.16 -0.51
N ALA A 135 -29.99 -4.24 -1.28
CA ALA A 135 -30.08 -5.61 -0.80
C ALA A 135 -28.71 -6.19 -0.47
N ARG A 136 -27.70 -5.92 -1.30
CA ARG A 136 -26.36 -6.52 -1.15
C ARG A 136 -25.28 -5.74 -1.90
N TYR A 137 -24.18 -5.43 -1.22
CA TYR A 137 -22.95 -5.00 -1.89
C TYR A 137 -22.26 -6.18 -2.57
N GLN A 138 -21.99 -6.05 -3.87
CA GLN A 138 -21.22 -7.01 -4.67
C GLN A 138 -19.71 -6.77 -4.50
N SER A 139 -19.31 -5.51 -4.33
CA SER A 139 -17.94 -5.10 -4.03
C SER A 139 -17.95 -3.96 -3.01
N LEU A 140 -16.88 -3.84 -2.24
CA LEU A 140 -16.63 -2.72 -1.34
C LEU A 140 -15.31 -2.07 -1.72
N ARG A 141 -15.27 -0.75 -1.82
CA ARG A 141 -14.04 -0.01 -2.16
C ARG A 141 -12.95 -0.22 -1.11
N ALA A 142 -13.30 -0.30 0.18
CA ALA A 142 -12.34 -0.59 1.25
C ALA A 142 -11.78 -2.03 1.20
N ALA A 143 -12.40 -2.93 0.45
CA ALA A 143 -11.94 -4.30 0.28
C ALA A 143 -10.99 -4.45 -0.92
N ALA A 144 -10.32 -3.38 -1.38
CA ALA A 144 -9.54 -3.21 -2.62
C ALA A 144 -8.88 -4.46 -3.27
N THR A 145 -8.50 -5.48 -2.49
CA THR A 145 -7.87 -6.73 -2.94
C THR A 145 -8.54 -8.02 -2.42
N ALA A 146 -9.54 -7.95 -1.54
CA ALA A 146 -10.23 -9.08 -0.94
C ALA A 146 -11.62 -9.29 -1.57
N PRO A 147 -11.80 -10.30 -2.46
CA PRO A 147 -13.05 -10.50 -3.18
C PRO A 147 -14.19 -11.07 -2.32
N ALA A 148 -13.90 -11.55 -1.11
CA ALA A 148 -14.88 -12.18 -0.22
C ALA A 148 -14.98 -11.45 1.12
N PHE A 149 -16.18 -10.97 1.44
CA PHE A 149 -16.55 -10.36 2.72
C PHE A 149 -17.95 -10.82 3.14
N ARG A 150 -18.25 -10.77 4.44
CA ARG A 150 -19.61 -10.91 4.97
C ARG A 150 -20.17 -9.52 5.26
N GLN A 151 -21.48 -9.37 5.14
CA GLN A 151 -22.15 -8.09 5.39
C GLN A 151 -23.47 -8.28 6.12
N SER A 152 -23.82 -7.28 6.93
CA SER A 152 -25.14 -7.01 7.45
C SER A 152 -25.56 -5.64 6.91
N LEU A 153 -26.61 -5.59 6.10
CA LEU A 153 -27.07 -4.38 5.42
C LEU A 153 -28.56 -4.16 5.70
N SER A 154 -28.90 -2.95 6.14
CA SER A 154 -30.26 -2.44 6.17
C SER A 154 -30.27 -1.10 5.45
N SER A 155 -31.12 -0.94 4.46
CA SER A 155 -31.17 0.28 3.64
C SER A 155 -32.57 0.51 3.11
N LEU A 156 -33.09 1.73 3.30
CA LEU A 156 -34.38 2.14 2.77
C LEU A 156 -34.34 3.62 2.41
N THR A 157 -34.67 3.90 1.15
CA THR A 157 -34.90 5.24 0.62
C THR A 157 -36.36 5.40 0.21
N HIS A 158 -36.96 6.53 0.55
CA HIS A 158 -38.25 6.97 0.01
C HIS A 158 -38.03 8.23 -0.82
N PHE A 159 -38.62 8.24 -2.02
CA PHE A 159 -38.75 9.42 -2.87
C PHE A 159 -40.23 9.81 -2.87
N ASP A 160 -40.54 10.86 -2.13
CA ASP A 160 -41.89 11.38 -1.99
C ASP A 160 -42.18 12.34 -3.13
N ARG A 161 -43.37 12.21 -3.74
CA ARG A 161 -43.86 13.13 -4.76
C ARG A 161 -45.01 13.97 -4.22
N ASP A 162 -45.15 15.19 -4.74
CA ASP A 162 -46.33 16.00 -4.53
C ASP A 162 -47.48 15.52 -5.45
N PRO A 163 -48.73 15.99 -5.24
CA PRO A 163 -49.87 15.61 -6.09
C PRO A 163 -49.73 15.99 -7.57
N GLU A 164 -48.80 16.90 -7.90
CA GLU A 164 -48.49 17.30 -9.27
C GLU A 164 -47.39 16.43 -9.89
N GLY A 165 -46.90 15.42 -9.17
CA GLY A 165 -45.91 14.44 -9.62
C GLY A 165 -44.45 14.89 -9.47
N PHE A 166 -44.17 16.03 -8.83
CA PHE A 166 -42.82 16.52 -8.61
C PHE A 166 -42.21 15.95 -7.33
N LEU A 167 -40.88 15.86 -7.29
CA LEU A 167 -40.16 15.42 -6.09
C LEU A 167 -40.40 16.40 -4.93
N ALA A 168 -41.06 15.92 -3.88
CA ALA A 168 -41.38 16.68 -2.66
C ALA A 168 -40.38 16.42 -1.53
N GLY A 169 -39.77 15.22 -1.51
CA GLY A 169 -38.78 14.89 -0.49
C GLY A 169 -38.03 13.60 -0.77
N VAL A 170 -36.89 13.45 -0.09
CA VAL A 170 -36.08 12.24 -0.09
C VAL A 170 -35.67 11.92 1.34
N SER A 171 -35.96 10.71 1.79
CA SER A 171 -35.46 10.19 3.06
C SER A 171 -34.68 8.91 2.82
N HIS A 172 -33.50 8.79 3.42
CA HIS A 172 -32.66 7.59 3.31
C HIS A 172 -32.05 7.25 4.67
N ASP A 173 -32.11 5.99 5.06
CA ASP A 173 -31.32 5.41 6.14
C ASP A 173 -30.59 4.18 5.64
N GLU A 174 -29.31 4.05 6.00
CA GLU A 174 -28.50 2.88 5.71
C GLU A 174 -27.59 2.55 6.89
N ILE A 175 -27.54 1.26 7.22
CA ILE A 175 -26.62 0.67 8.19
C ILE A 175 -25.94 -0.50 7.48
N LEU A 176 -24.61 -0.43 7.37
CA LEU A 176 -23.77 -1.46 6.81
C LEU A 176 -22.69 -1.84 7.81
N ASP A 177 -22.60 -3.12 8.13
CA ASP A 177 -21.46 -3.72 8.81
C ASP A 177 -20.87 -4.80 7.93
N ALA A 178 -19.58 -4.68 7.60
CA ALA A 178 -18.88 -5.63 6.78
C ALA A 178 -17.64 -6.16 7.49
N THR A 179 -17.39 -7.46 7.34
CA THR A 179 -16.23 -8.16 7.89
C THR A 179 -15.54 -8.99 6.83
N HIS A 180 -14.24 -9.17 6.97
CA HIS A 180 -13.49 -10.20 6.26
C HIS A 180 -14.05 -11.59 6.58
N THR A 181 -13.74 -12.57 5.73
CA THR A 181 -14.14 -13.98 5.93
C THR A 181 -13.54 -14.60 7.20
N ASP A 182 -12.40 -14.08 7.65
CA ASP A 182 -11.71 -14.44 8.90
C ASP A 182 -12.30 -13.78 10.16
N GLY A 183 -13.34 -12.95 10.00
CA GLY A 183 -14.05 -12.29 11.10
C GLY A 183 -13.50 -10.92 11.49
N ARG A 184 -12.41 -10.44 10.90
CA ARG A 184 -11.92 -9.07 11.15
C ARG A 184 -12.88 -8.04 10.57
N SER A 185 -13.10 -6.93 11.28
CA SER A 185 -13.91 -5.81 10.78
C SER A 185 -13.27 -5.20 9.54
N LEU A 186 -14.08 -5.01 8.49
CA LEU A 186 -13.66 -4.35 7.26
C LEU A 186 -14.14 -2.90 7.24
N MET A 187 -15.45 -2.69 7.48
CA MET A 187 -16.03 -1.37 7.60
C MET A 187 -17.34 -1.38 8.37
N SER A 188 -17.67 -0.24 8.95
CA SER A 188 -18.94 0.03 9.58
C SER A 188 -19.41 1.40 9.11
N ARG A 189 -20.57 1.48 8.46
CA ARG A 189 -21.12 2.71 7.88
C ARG A 189 -22.55 2.92 8.33
N ARG A 190 -22.90 4.16 8.69
CA ARG A 190 -24.25 4.58 9.02
C ARG A 190 -24.53 5.87 8.27
N VAL A 191 -25.66 5.94 7.58
CA VAL A 191 -26.04 7.09 6.76
C VAL A 191 -27.46 7.46 7.09
N ARG A 192 -27.70 8.77 7.22
CA ARG A 192 -29.03 9.34 7.32
C ARG A 192 -29.10 10.58 6.45
N LEU A 193 -30.07 10.61 5.55
CA LEU A 193 -30.39 11.77 4.73
C LEU A 193 -31.87 12.10 4.88
N ARG A 194 -32.18 13.39 5.05
CA ARG A 194 -33.54 13.92 5.08
C ARG A 194 -33.56 15.21 4.27
N LEU A 195 -34.38 15.22 3.21
CA LEU A 195 -34.56 16.36 2.34
C LEU A 195 -36.05 16.58 2.12
N ALA A 196 -36.48 17.83 2.26
CA ALA A 196 -37.84 18.27 1.97
C ALA A 196 -37.77 19.53 1.11
N PHE A 197 -38.44 19.51 -0.04
CA PHE A 197 -38.49 20.65 -0.94
C PHE A 197 -39.62 21.59 -0.51
N SER A 198 -39.25 22.74 0.07
CA SER A 198 -40.20 23.71 0.62
C SER A 198 -40.69 24.75 -0.38
N THR A 199 -39.92 25.00 -1.46
CA THR A 199 -40.25 26.04 -2.45
C THR A 199 -39.98 25.56 -3.87
N ARG A 200 -40.94 25.78 -4.78
CA ARG A 200 -40.79 25.61 -6.23
C ARG A 200 -41.09 26.93 -6.93
N GLN A 201 -40.26 27.33 -7.88
CA GLN A 201 -40.44 28.55 -8.66
C GLN A 201 -40.11 28.28 -10.13
N GLN A 202 -40.96 28.75 -11.04
CA GLN A 202 -40.68 28.74 -12.47
C GLN A 202 -39.99 30.06 -12.85
N LYS A 203 -38.79 29.97 -13.42
CA LYS A 203 -37.99 31.12 -13.87
C LYS A 203 -37.42 30.84 -15.26
N PRO A 204 -37.11 31.88 -16.06
CA PRO A 204 -36.31 31.71 -17.27
C PRO A 204 -34.99 30.99 -16.96
N LEU A 205 -34.53 30.17 -17.89
CA LEU A 205 -33.25 29.48 -17.75
C LEU A 205 -32.11 30.51 -17.63
N PRO A 206 -31.18 30.35 -16.67
CA PRO A 206 -30.05 31.24 -16.55
C PRO A 206 -29.09 31.06 -17.75
N PRO A 207 -28.34 32.11 -18.14
CA PRO A 207 -27.35 31.99 -19.20
C PRO A 207 -26.24 31.01 -18.79
N ALA A 208 -25.89 30.09 -19.69
CA ALA A 208 -24.81 29.12 -19.49
C ALA A 208 -23.44 29.81 -19.64
N THR A 209 -22.93 30.37 -18.54
CA THR A 209 -21.66 31.10 -18.48
C THR A 209 -20.55 30.36 -17.73
N GLU A 210 -20.92 29.32 -16.97
CA GLU A 210 -19.98 28.45 -16.27
C GLU A 210 -19.53 27.32 -17.19
N ASP A 211 -18.27 26.89 -17.06
CA ASP A 211 -17.78 25.65 -17.65
C ASP A 211 -17.46 24.63 -16.54
N LYS A 212 -17.87 23.38 -16.76
CA LYS A 212 -17.70 22.26 -15.83
C LYS A 212 -17.10 21.08 -16.62
N PRO A 213 -15.78 21.11 -16.91
CA PRO A 213 -15.13 20.13 -17.79
C PRO A 213 -14.93 18.77 -17.12
N ILE A 214 -14.83 18.71 -15.79
CA ILE A 214 -14.68 17.46 -15.05
C ILE A 214 -16.02 16.73 -15.09
N VAL A 215 -16.07 15.55 -15.71
CA VAL A 215 -17.26 14.69 -15.76
C VAL A 215 -17.03 13.45 -14.92
N ARG A 216 -18.01 13.10 -14.10
CA ARG A 216 -18.05 11.86 -13.32
C ARG A 216 -19.36 11.14 -13.62
N ALA A 217 -19.28 9.93 -14.18
CA ALA A 217 -20.42 9.03 -14.22
C ALA A 217 -20.76 8.54 -12.79
N PRO A 218 -21.99 8.09 -12.51
CA PRO A 218 -22.33 7.43 -11.25
C PRO A 218 -21.38 6.26 -10.93
N SER A 219 -20.91 5.52 -11.93
CA SER A 219 -19.91 4.45 -11.78
C SER A 219 -18.52 4.93 -11.35
N GLN A 220 -18.24 6.23 -11.52
CA GLN A 220 -16.98 6.88 -11.20
C GLN A 220 -17.05 7.68 -9.89
N VAL A 221 -17.87 7.24 -8.91
CA VAL A 221 -17.81 7.79 -7.55
C VAL A 221 -16.47 7.39 -6.93
N ALA A 222 -15.46 8.22 -7.17
CA ALA A 222 -14.14 8.13 -6.59
C ALA A 222 -14.10 8.97 -5.31
N PHE A 223 -13.50 8.44 -4.26
CA PHE A 223 -13.09 9.25 -3.11
C PHE A 223 -11.96 10.16 -3.59
N GLU A 224 -12.22 11.45 -3.78
CA GLU A 224 -11.19 12.46 -4.05
C GLU A 224 -10.61 12.97 -2.72
N GLY A 225 -10.10 12.04 -1.91
CA GLY A 225 -9.04 12.33 -0.95
C GLY A 225 -7.79 11.65 -1.46
N ASP A 226 -6.62 12.25 -1.24
CA ASP A 226 -5.36 11.58 -1.55
C ASP A 226 -5.30 10.29 -0.71
N GLU A 227 -5.58 9.14 -1.35
CA GLU A 227 -5.62 7.82 -0.70
C GLU A 227 -4.30 7.52 -0.01
N LYS A 228 -3.18 7.99 -0.60
CA LYS A 228 -1.86 7.91 0.00
C LYS A 228 -1.80 8.77 1.25
N LEU A 229 -2.24 10.03 1.19
CA LEU A 229 -2.28 10.91 2.36
C LEU A 229 -3.17 10.35 3.48
N ALA A 230 -4.34 9.80 3.15
CA ALA A 230 -5.27 9.23 4.12
C ALA A 230 -4.71 7.95 4.77
N LEU A 231 -4.06 7.10 3.97
CA LEU A 231 -3.35 5.91 4.45
C LEU A 231 -2.17 6.30 5.34
N THR A 232 -1.31 7.23 4.90
CA THR A 232 -0.16 7.72 5.67
C THR A 232 -0.62 8.38 6.98
N THR A 233 -1.69 9.18 6.96
CA THR A 233 -2.29 9.76 8.18
C THR A 233 -2.77 8.68 9.15
N SER A 234 -3.42 7.63 8.64
CA SER A 234 -3.84 6.49 9.46
C SER A 234 -2.65 5.68 9.99
N GLN A 235 -1.55 5.58 9.24
CA GLN A 235 -0.34 4.88 9.66
C GLN A 235 0.46 5.66 10.70
N ALA A 236 0.43 7.00 10.65
CA ALA A 236 1.01 7.86 11.67
C ALA A 236 0.28 7.67 13.01
N ASP A 237 -1.05 7.46 12.97
CA ASP A 237 -1.88 7.21 14.16
C ASP A 237 -1.66 8.31 15.21
N GLY A 238 -1.71 9.58 14.79
CA GLY A 238 -1.46 10.74 15.64
C GLY A 238 0.01 10.98 16.04
N MET A 239 0.97 10.20 15.53
CA MET A 239 2.40 10.51 15.67
C MET A 239 2.74 11.78 14.87
N THR A 240 3.40 12.74 15.52
CA THR A 240 3.97 13.93 14.87
C THR A 240 5.48 13.82 14.79
N VAL A 241 6.12 14.64 13.94
CA VAL A 241 7.58 14.70 13.89
C VAL A 241 8.17 15.12 15.24
N ASP A 242 7.56 16.07 15.95
CA ASP A 242 8.01 16.48 17.30
C ASP A 242 8.01 15.33 18.30
N ALA A 243 6.94 14.54 18.32
CA ALA A 243 6.84 13.38 19.21
C ALA A 243 7.90 12.32 18.85
N ALA A 244 8.11 12.07 17.56
CA ALA A 244 9.15 11.15 17.11
C ALA A 244 10.56 11.62 17.51
N LEU A 245 10.87 12.91 17.32
CA LEU A 245 12.13 13.52 17.71
C LEU A 245 12.33 13.46 19.23
N GLN A 246 11.29 13.69 20.03
CA GLN A 246 11.36 13.60 21.49
C GLN A 246 11.69 12.18 21.96
N VAL A 247 11.05 11.16 21.37
CA VAL A 247 11.35 9.75 21.67
C VAL A 247 12.82 9.44 21.36
N LEU A 248 13.29 9.80 20.16
CA LEU A 248 14.68 9.57 19.74
C LEU A 248 15.68 10.36 20.59
N ALA A 249 15.34 11.57 20.99
CA ALA A 249 16.21 12.40 21.82
C ALA A 249 16.40 11.79 23.22
N SER A 250 15.32 11.23 23.80
CA SER A 250 15.30 10.65 25.15
C SER A 250 15.90 9.23 25.23
N ALA A 251 15.86 8.46 24.14
CA ALA A 251 16.37 7.10 24.12
C ALA A 251 17.91 7.05 23.98
N THR A 252 18.54 6.17 24.74
CA THR A 252 19.99 5.89 24.68
C THR A 252 20.37 5.00 23.50
N ASP A 253 19.49 4.04 23.19
CA ASP A 253 19.64 3.05 22.14
C ASP A 253 18.26 2.60 21.64
N PRO A 254 18.15 1.97 20.45
CA PRO A 254 16.87 1.52 19.91
C PRO A 254 16.10 0.54 20.79
N GLY A 255 16.78 -0.26 21.62
CA GLY A 255 16.15 -1.24 22.51
C GLY A 255 15.40 -0.60 23.68
N ALA A 256 15.72 0.66 24.01
CA ALA A 256 14.99 1.44 25.00
C ALA A 256 13.65 2.00 24.49
N ILE A 257 13.37 1.91 23.19
CA ILE A 257 12.13 2.40 22.58
C ILE A 257 11.06 1.31 22.67
N PRO A 258 9.96 1.52 23.42
CA PRO A 258 8.86 0.57 23.50
C PRO A 258 8.25 0.34 22.11
N GLU A 259 7.97 -0.93 21.79
CA GLU A 259 7.37 -1.32 20.51
C GLU A 259 8.09 -0.69 19.29
N LEU A 260 9.42 -0.77 19.26
CA LEU A 260 10.26 -0.15 18.22
C LEU A 260 9.71 -0.30 16.79
N GLY A 261 9.19 -1.47 16.42
CA GLY A 261 8.60 -1.69 15.10
C GLY A 261 7.33 -0.87 14.83
N THR A 262 6.47 -0.69 15.83
CA THR A 262 5.28 0.18 15.76
C THR A 262 5.70 1.65 15.73
N PHE A 263 6.65 2.03 16.59
CA PHE A 263 7.23 3.38 16.60
C PHE A 263 7.81 3.75 15.23
N ALA A 264 8.66 2.90 14.65
CA ALA A 264 9.33 3.17 13.38
C ALA A 264 8.32 3.37 12.23
N ARG A 265 7.27 2.54 12.14
CA ARG A 265 6.22 2.71 11.12
C ARG A 265 5.49 4.04 11.27
N ARG A 266 5.14 4.43 12.50
CA ARG A 266 4.43 5.69 12.78
C ARG A 266 5.32 6.91 12.52
N ALA A 267 6.60 6.82 12.89
CA ALA A 267 7.57 7.88 12.66
C ALA A 267 7.87 8.09 11.17
N ILE A 268 7.99 7.00 10.39
CA ILE A 268 8.11 7.07 8.92
C ILE A 268 6.89 7.79 8.33
N ALA A 269 5.68 7.40 8.74
CA ALA A 269 4.46 8.04 8.26
C ALA A 269 4.38 9.53 8.64
N ALA A 270 4.82 9.92 9.86
CA ALA A 270 4.90 11.32 10.26
C ALA A 270 5.86 12.14 9.37
N LEU A 271 7.02 11.56 8.99
CA LEU A 271 7.97 12.21 8.08
C LEU A 271 7.41 12.34 6.66
N GLU A 272 6.66 11.36 6.18
CA GLU A 272 5.95 11.45 4.89
C GLU A 272 4.89 12.56 4.88
N LEU A 273 4.26 12.87 6.01
CA LEU A 273 3.29 13.98 6.15
C LEU A 273 3.96 15.36 6.25
N GLU A 274 5.18 15.42 6.79
CA GLU A 274 5.95 16.66 6.96
C GLU A 274 7.36 16.58 6.31
N PRO A 275 7.49 16.45 4.97
CA PRO A 275 8.77 16.17 4.30
C PRO A 275 9.89 17.17 4.60
N HIS A 276 9.53 18.45 4.73
CA HIS A 276 10.47 19.55 5.01
C HIS A 276 11.19 19.41 6.37
N ARG A 277 10.68 18.58 7.27
CA ARG A 277 11.24 18.36 8.62
C ARG A 277 12.22 17.19 8.70
N ALA A 278 12.46 16.47 7.61
CA ALA A 278 13.41 15.35 7.61
C ALA A 278 14.82 15.74 8.09
N GLY A 279 15.25 16.97 7.84
CA GLY A 279 16.55 17.50 8.31
C GLY A 279 16.68 17.59 9.84
N GLU A 280 15.58 17.63 10.59
CA GLU A 280 15.61 17.68 12.06
C GLU A 280 16.12 16.36 12.66
N LEU A 281 15.89 15.23 11.98
CA LEU A 281 16.53 13.96 12.36
C LEU A 281 18.05 14.04 12.21
N GLY A 282 18.54 14.77 11.20
CA GLY A 282 19.96 15.00 11.01
C GLY A 282 20.60 15.72 12.19
N GLN A 283 19.90 16.69 12.79
CA GLN A 283 20.39 17.38 13.98
C GLN A 283 20.56 16.42 15.16
N LEU A 284 19.64 15.47 15.37
CA LEU A 284 19.79 14.44 16.40
C LEU A 284 20.93 13.46 16.08
N PHE A 285 21.07 13.06 14.81
CA PHE A 285 22.13 12.14 14.36
C PHE A 285 23.53 12.68 14.66
N LEU A 286 23.73 13.98 14.42
CA LEU A 286 25.01 14.67 14.58
C LEU A 286 25.36 14.98 16.04
N GLN A 287 24.47 14.71 17.00
CA GLN A 287 24.79 14.92 18.41
C GLN A 287 25.93 14.00 18.87
N LYS A 288 26.86 14.58 19.63
CA LYS A 288 27.96 13.84 20.27
C LYS A 288 27.41 12.78 21.23
N GLY A 289 28.07 11.63 21.26
CA GLY A 289 27.72 10.54 22.18
C GLY A 289 26.50 9.71 21.76
N ARG A 290 25.91 9.96 20.58
CA ARG A 290 24.88 9.08 20.02
C ARG A 290 25.46 7.73 19.66
N SER A 291 24.76 6.67 20.05
CA SER A 291 25.19 5.30 19.77
C SER A 291 25.08 4.98 18.27
N PRO A 292 25.95 4.10 17.71
CA PRO A 292 25.87 3.70 16.31
C PRO A 292 24.52 3.09 15.93
N ALA A 293 23.93 2.28 16.82
CA ALA A 293 22.62 1.69 16.62
C ALA A 293 21.49 2.73 16.51
N MET A 294 21.56 3.83 17.28
CA MET A 294 20.59 4.92 17.17
C MET A 294 20.76 5.68 15.86
N ARG A 295 22.00 5.90 15.42
CA ARG A 295 22.31 6.50 14.11
C ARG A 295 21.79 5.63 12.96
N GLU A 296 21.95 4.31 13.04
CA GLU A 296 21.36 3.36 12.09
C GLU A 296 19.83 3.46 12.07
N LEU A 297 19.16 3.49 13.23
CA LEU A 297 17.71 3.67 13.30
C LEU A 297 17.25 4.97 12.61
N MET A 298 17.94 6.09 12.84
CA MET A 298 17.60 7.37 12.20
C MET A 298 17.73 7.28 10.67
N LEU A 299 18.76 6.60 10.16
CA LEU A 299 18.89 6.33 8.72
C LEU A 299 17.81 5.38 8.20
N ASP A 300 17.38 4.39 9.00
CA ASP A 300 16.27 3.50 8.66
C ASP A 300 14.94 4.26 8.54
N LEU A 301 14.69 5.27 9.40
CA LEU A 301 13.51 6.14 9.30
C LEU A 301 13.55 6.99 8.03
N LEU A 302 14.70 7.59 7.70
CA LEU A 302 14.88 8.38 6.47
C LEU A 302 14.74 7.51 5.22
N ALA A 303 15.34 6.32 5.21
CA ALA A 303 15.23 5.37 4.12
C ALA A 303 13.80 4.83 3.95
N GLY A 304 13.07 4.68 5.06
CA GLY A 304 11.67 4.29 5.08
C GLY A 304 10.74 5.36 4.50
N ALA A 305 10.96 6.63 4.83
CA ALA A 305 10.18 7.76 4.33
C ALA A 305 10.46 8.03 2.84
N GLY A 306 11.73 7.94 2.42
CA GLY A 306 12.13 7.81 1.01
C GLY A 306 11.83 8.98 0.07
N HIS A 307 11.16 10.04 0.51
CA HIS A 307 10.96 11.26 -0.28
C HIS A 307 12.28 12.05 -0.44
N ALA A 308 12.30 13.02 -1.36
CA ALA A 308 13.51 13.71 -1.80
C ALA A 308 14.33 14.33 -0.65
N GLU A 309 13.67 15.02 0.28
CA GLU A 309 14.31 15.67 1.43
C GLU A 309 14.90 14.64 2.40
N ALA A 310 14.23 13.50 2.60
CA ALA A 310 14.74 12.42 3.44
C ALA A 310 15.95 11.74 2.79
N GLN A 311 15.93 11.53 1.47
CA GLN A 311 17.09 10.99 0.74
C GLN A 311 18.27 11.96 0.76
N ALA A 312 18.03 13.26 0.57
CA ALA A 312 19.06 14.29 0.68
C ALA A 312 19.71 14.28 2.06
N THR A 313 18.90 14.28 3.12
CA THR A 313 19.38 14.20 4.50
C THR A 313 20.18 12.90 4.72
N LEU A 314 19.68 11.75 4.28
CA LEU A 314 20.36 10.46 4.38
C LEU A 314 21.75 10.49 3.70
N ARG A 315 21.85 11.08 2.50
CA ARG A 315 23.13 11.23 1.78
C ARG A 315 24.12 12.09 2.55
N GLU A 316 23.68 13.20 3.13
CA GLU A 316 24.51 14.08 3.95
C GLU A 316 25.03 13.37 5.21
N LEU A 317 24.16 12.64 5.91
CA LEU A 317 24.52 11.96 7.16
C LEU A 317 25.49 10.80 6.94
N ILE A 318 25.33 9.99 5.89
CA ILE A 318 26.21 8.85 5.61
C ILE A 318 27.68 9.28 5.37
N VAL A 319 27.89 10.50 4.86
CA VAL A 319 29.23 11.05 4.63
C VAL A 319 29.69 12.00 5.73
N SER A 320 28.94 12.15 6.81
CA SER A 320 29.34 12.98 7.95
C SER A 320 30.54 12.39 8.71
N PRO A 321 31.35 13.22 9.38
CA PRO A 321 32.38 12.74 10.31
C PRO A 321 31.81 11.82 11.40
N GLU A 322 30.63 12.14 11.92
CA GLU A 322 29.94 11.43 12.99
C GLU A 322 29.56 10.00 12.58
N ALA A 323 29.17 9.79 11.31
CA ALA A 323 28.95 8.45 10.78
C ALA A 323 30.25 7.63 10.70
N ARG A 324 31.41 8.29 10.50
CA ARG A 324 32.72 7.65 10.38
C ARG A 324 33.44 7.41 11.72
N GLU A 325 32.94 7.98 12.82
CA GLU A 325 33.51 7.76 14.17
C GLU A 325 33.63 6.27 14.53
N HIS A 326 32.74 5.43 13.98
CA HIS A 326 32.70 4.00 14.24
C HIS A 326 32.83 3.21 12.92
N ALA A 327 34.07 2.96 12.50
CA ALA A 327 34.37 2.30 11.21
C ALA A 327 33.59 0.97 10.99
N GLY A 328 33.43 0.16 12.04
CA GLY A 328 32.66 -1.09 11.96
C GLY A 328 31.16 -0.90 11.71
N ALA A 329 30.58 0.21 12.18
CA ALA A 329 29.16 0.52 11.99
C ALA A 329 28.90 1.37 10.73
N HIS A 330 29.90 2.13 10.26
CA HIS A 330 29.78 2.97 9.06
C HIS A 330 29.34 2.16 7.84
N GLY A 331 29.89 0.95 7.65
CA GLY A 331 29.46 0.06 6.58
C GLY A 331 27.99 -0.37 6.65
N LEU A 332 27.42 -0.50 7.86
CA LEU A 332 25.98 -0.79 8.04
C LEU A 332 25.12 0.43 7.73
N MET A 333 25.58 1.63 8.11
CA MET A 333 24.94 2.90 7.79
C MET A 333 24.88 3.15 6.27
N VAL A 334 25.99 2.92 5.55
CA VAL A 334 26.05 3.01 4.09
C VAL A 334 25.03 2.08 3.44
N GLN A 335 24.89 0.86 3.95
CA GLN A 335 23.95 -0.12 3.42
C GLN A 335 22.47 0.26 3.57
N ARG A 336 22.13 1.21 4.45
CA ARG A 336 20.74 1.70 4.57
C ARG A 336 20.25 2.47 3.36
N ALA A 337 21.16 3.10 2.60
CA ALA A 337 20.83 3.66 1.29
C ALA A 337 20.27 2.58 0.33
N GLY A 338 20.73 1.33 0.49
CA GLY A 338 20.22 0.17 -0.23
C GLY A 338 18.80 -0.25 0.18
N LEU A 339 18.11 0.42 1.10
CA LEU A 339 16.72 0.13 1.52
C LEU A 339 15.66 1.05 0.88
N LEU A 340 16.06 2.13 0.23
CA LEU A 340 15.19 3.11 -0.44
C LEU A 340 14.33 2.51 -1.56
N ARG A 341 13.01 2.51 -1.44
CA ARG A 341 12.10 1.92 -2.45
C ARG A 341 12.20 2.57 -3.84
N GLU A 342 12.38 3.89 -3.88
CA GLU A 342 12.50 4.68 -5.12
C GLU A 342 13.75 5.57 -5.01
N PRO A 343 14.96 5.01 -5.18
CA PRO A 343 16.19 5.76 -4.97
C PRO A 343 16.40 6.84 -6.03
N GLU A 344 16.77 8.03 -5.61
CA GLU A 344 17.20 9.10 -6.53
C GLU A 344 18.56 8.76 -7.17
N PRO A 345 18.81 9.18 -8.43
CA PRO A 345 20.09 8.99 -9.10
C PRO A 345 21.30 9.50 -8.28
N GLU A 346 21.13 10.58 -7.54
CA GLU A 346 22.14 11.19 -6.66
C GLU A 346 22.62 10.22 -5.59
N THR A 347 21.74 9.35 -5.09
CA THR A 347 22.09 8.29 -4.12
C THR A 347 22.99 7.24 -4.76
N GLY A 348 22.69 6.82 -6.00
CA GLY A 348 23.54 5.90 -6.76
C GLY A 348 24.92 6.48 -7.05
N ARG A 349 24.99 7.76 -7.48
CA ARG A 349 26.26 8.47 -7.74
C ARG A 349 27.11 8.63 -6.48
N LEU A 350 26.48 8.90 -5.33
CA LEU A 350 27.18 8.92 -4.03
C LEU A 350 27.82 7.56 -3.75
N LEU A 351 27.05 6.47 -3.85
CA LEU A 351 27.54 5.12 -3.53
C LEU A 351 28.64 4.67 -4.50
N ALA A 352 28.52 4.98 -5.79
CA ALA A 352 29.56 4.69 -6.78
C ALA A 352 30.86 5.45 -6.50
N ARG A 353 30.76 6.73 -6.11
CA ARG A 353 31.92 7.52 -5.67
C ARG A 353 32.55 6.93 -4.41
N MET A 354 31.75 6.62 -3.38
CA MET A 354 32.23 6.00 -2.14
C MET A 354 32.94 4.67 -2.41
N ASN A 355 32.41 3.84 -3.31
CA ASN A 355 33.05 2.58 -3.71
C ASN A 355 34.43 2.81 -4.33
N THR A 356 34.53 3.80 -5.23
CA THR A 356 35.79 4.15 -5.88
C THR A 356 36.81 4.71 -4.89
N GLU A 357 36.40 5.64 -4.03
CA GLU A 357 37.25 6.24 -3.00
C GLU A 357 37.77 5.19 -2.00
N ALA A 358 36.86 4.33 -1.50
CA ALA A 358 37.22 3.25 -0.56
C ALA A 358 38.24 2.28 -1.18
N ARG A 359 38.04 1.92 -2.45
CA ARG A 359 38.99 1.09 -3.20
C ARG A 359 40.36 1.74 -3.33
N THR A 360 40.41 3.03 -3.70
CA THR A 360 41.67 3.77 -3.79
C THR A 360 42.39 3.87 -2.43
N ALA A 361 41.63 3.97 -1.34
CA ALA A 361 42.16 4.02 0.01
C ALA A 361 42.51 2.63 0.60
N GLY A 362 42.14 1.53 -0.05
CA GLY A 362 42.28 0.18 0.49
C GLY A 362 41.31 -0.14 1.64
N ASP A 363 40.21 0.61 1.78
CA ASP A 363 39.16 0.35 2.76
C ASP A 363 38.18 -0.71 2.22
N VAL A 364 38.54 -1.97 2.43
CA VAL A 364 37.76 -3.13 1.98
C VAL A 364 36.35 -3.14 2.59
N GLY A 365 36.18 -2.66 3.82
CA GLY A 365 34.88 -2.64 4.50
C GLY A 365 33.91 -1.65 3.83
N ALA A 366 34.35 -0.42 3.63
CA ALA A 366 33.58 0.60 2.94
C ALA A 366 33.37 0.28 1.46
N GLU A 367 34.36 -0.32 0.78
CA GLU A 367 34.23 -0.78 -0.61
C GLU A 367 33.09 -1.80 -0.73
N ARG A 368 33.06 -2.83 0.12
CA ARG A 368 32.01 -3.86 0.11
C ARG A 368 30.63 -3.30 0.47
N ALA A 369 30.57 -2.47 1.52
CA ALA A 369 29.31 -1.85 1.96
C ALA A 369 28.66 -0.98 0.87
N SER A 370 29.47 -0.14 0.22
CA SER A 370 29.02 0.70 -0.90
C SER A 370 28.64 -0.13 -2.13
N ALA A 371 29.37 -1.20 -2.45
CA ALA A 371 29.03 -2.11 -3.55
C ALA A 371 27.68 -2.81 -3.34
N TYR A 372 27.41 -3.30 -2.13
CA TYR A 372 26.13 -3.93 -1.78
C TYR A 372 24.95 -2.97 -1.88
N ALA A 373 25.11 -1.76 -1.34
CA ALA A 373 24.11 -0.72 -1.43
C ALA A 373 23.86 -0.30 -2.89
N LEU A 374 24.93 -0.14 -3.69
CA LEU A 374 24.85 0.23 -5.10
C LEU A 374 24.11 -0.82 -5.92
N GLY A 375 24.41 -2.12 -5.70
CA GLY A 375 23.66 -3.21 -6.30
C GLY A 375 22.17 -3.14 -5.97
N ALA A 376 21.81 -2.94 -4.70
CA ALA A 376 20.42 -2.79 -4.30
C ALA A 376 19.73 -1.57 -4.94
N VAL A 377 20.43 -0.43 -5.07
CA VAL A 377 19.91 0.76 -5.77
C VAL A 377 19.64 0.44 -7.24
N VAL A 378 20.57 -0.23 -7.93
CA VAL A 378 20.40 -0.62 -9.34
C VAL A 378 19.15 -1.47 -9.56
N SER A 379 18.82 -2.36 -8.63
CA SER A 379 17.62 -3.22 -8.76
C SER A 379 16.28 -2.49 -8.75
N ARG A 380 16.29 -1.22 -8.33
CA ARG A 380 15.08 -0.38 -8.21
C ARG A 380 14.99 0.68 -9.31
N LEU A 381 16.02 0.80 -10.14
CA LEU A 381 16.02 1.73 -11.26
C LEU A 381 15.24 1.16 -12.46
N PRO A 382 14.62 2.01 -13.29
CA PRO A 382 13.98 1.56 -14.52
C PRO A 382 14.97 0.83 -15.43
N ALA A 383 14.56 -0.33 -15.95
CA ALA A 383 15.38 -1.12 -16.88
C ALA A 383 15.74 -0.29 -18.12
N GLY A 384 17.03 -0.29 -18.50
CA GLY A 384 17.53 0.44 -19.67
C GLY A 384 17.83 1.93 -19.43
N SER A 385 17.64 2.44 -18.21
CA SER A 385 18.10 3.79 -17.85
C SER A 385 19.63 3.89 -17.93
N PRO A 386 20.19 5.07 -18.30
CA PRO A 386 21.64 5.26 -18.34
C PRO A 386 22.30 5.03 -16.98
N GLU A 387 21.60 5.36 -15.89
CA GLU A 387 22.03 5.15 -14.51
C GLU A 387 22.29 3.68 -14.19
N VAL A 388 21.48 2.74 -14.71
CA VAL A 388 21.75 1.29 -14.54
C VAL A 388 23.11 0.92 -15.11
N THR A 389 23.44 1.42 -16.30
CA THR A 389 24.73 1.13 -16.94
C THR A 389 25.89 1.81 -16.22
N GLU A 390 25.68 3.04 -15.74
CA GLU A 390 26.65 3.80 -14.97
C GLU A 390 27.00 3.10 -13.66
N PHE A 391 25.99 2.69 -12.88
CA PHE A 391 26.15 2.15 -11.53
C PHE A 391 26.51 0.66 -11.50
N LEU A 392 26.22 -0.09 -12.56
CA LEU A 392 26.62 -1.50 -12.66
C LEU A 392 28.12 -1.64 -12.98
N ARG A 393 28.71 -0.68 -13.70
CA ARG A 393 30.11 -0.76 -14.15
C ARG A 393 31.13 -0.95 -13.01
N PRO A 394 31.08 -0.21 -11.88
CA PRO A 394 31.99 -0.47 -10.76
C PRO A 394 31.89 -1.88 -10.17
N LEU A 395 30.71 -2.51 -10.22
CA LEU A 395 30.48 -3.86 -9.72
C LEU A 395 31.06 -4.92 -10.66
N GLU A 396 30.94 -4.70 -11.97
CA GLU A 396 31.52 -5.55 -13.01
C GLU A 396 33.04 -5.49 -12.99
N ASP A 397 33.60 -4.29 -12.87
CA ASP A 397 35.03 -4.08 -12.77
C ASP A 397 35.60 -4.69 -11.46
N ALA A 398 34.80 -4.78 -10.40
CA ALA A 398 35.19 -5.47 -9.17
C ALA A 398 35.27 -6.99 -9.39
N LEU A 399 34.25 -7.58 -10.02
CA LEU A 399 34.24 -9.02 -10.34
C LEU A 399 35.40 -9.40 -11.27
N ALA A 400 35.66 -8.61 -12.31
CA ALA A 400 36.72 -8.88 -13.29
C ALA A 400 38.14 -8.82 -12.69
N ARG A 401 38.32 -8.08 -11.60
CA ARG A 401 39.62 -7.89 -10.93
C ARG A 401 39.78 -8.74 -9.67
N ALA A 402 38.74 -9.46 -9.25
CA ALA A 402 38.81 -10.28 -8.06
C ALA A 402 39.83 -11.41 -8.25
N ASP A 403 40.87 -11.42 -7.42
CA ASP A 403 42.02 -12.31 -7.52
C ASP A 403 42.00 -13.44 -6.47
N ASN A 404 41.00 -13.43 -5.59
CA ASN A 404 40.82 -14.41 -4.53
C ASN A 404 39.34 -14.74 -4.29
N ALA A 405 39.08 -15.88 -3.66
CA ALA A 405 37.73 -16.41 -3.42
C ALA A 405 36.83 -15.45 -2.63
N GLU A 406 37.38 -14.77 -1.61
CA GLU A 406 36.64 -13.79 -0.80
C GLU A 406 36.19 -12.59 -1.65
N SER A 407 37.08 -12.05 -2.49
CA SER A 407 36.77 -10.92 -3.37
C SER A 407 35.76 -11.29 -4.45
N LEU A 408 35.85 -12.52 -4.97
CA LEU A 408 34.86 -13.09 -5.91
C LEU A 408 33.49 -13.23 -5.24
N GLU A 409 33.43 -13.82 -4.04
CA GLU A 409 32.22 -14.00 -3.25
C GLU A 409 31.49 -12.66 -3.02
N HIS A 410 32.22 -11.64 -2.57
CA HIS A 410 31.67 -10.30 -2.32
C HIS A 410 31.21 -9.61 -3.60
N SER A 411 31.97 -9.71 -4.68
CA SER A 411 31.61 -9.12 -5.97
C SER A 411 30.35 -9.76 -6.56
N LEU A 412 30.23 -11.08 -6.48
CA LEU A 412 29.04 -11.82 -6.92
C LEU A 412 27.79 -11.44 -6.10
N ARG A 413 27.92 -11.25 -4.78
CA ARG A 413 26.80 -10.79 -3.94
C ARG A 413 26.35 -9.38 -4.32
N ALA A 414 27.29 -8.45 -4.49
CA ALA A 414 26.96 -7.07 -4.90
C ALA A 414 26.28 -7.04 -6.26
N LEU A 415 26.80 -7.80 -7.22
CA LEU A 415 26.23 -7.94 -8.55
C LEU A 415 24.84 -8.59 -8.51
N GLY A 416 24.67 -9.64 -7.71
CA GLY A 416 23.39 -10.32 -7.49
C GLY A 416 22.28 -9.42 -6.95
N ASN A 417 22.65 -8.47 -6.08
CA ASN A 417 21.70 -7.47 -5.57
C ASN A 417 21.16 -6.56 -6.68
N SER A 418 21.83 -6.43 -7.83
CA SER A 418 21.37 -5.61 -8.96
C SER A 418 20.14 -6.17 -9.67
N GLY A 419 19.92 -7.49 -9.63
CA GLY A 419 18.81 -8.15 -10.33
C GLY A 419 18.80 -7.96 -11.86
N THR A 420 19.91 -7.48 -12.45
CA THR A 420 19.98 -7.23 -13.89
C THR A 420 20.11 -8.54 -14.67
N ALA A 421 19.65 -8.54 -15.94
CA ALA A 421 19.82 -9.72 -16.80
C ALA A 421 21.29 -10.12 -16.99
N ARG A 422 22.20 -9.12 -16.93
CA ARG A 422 23.65 -9.29 -17.07
C ARG A 422 24.29 -10.11 -15.95
N VAL A 423 23.63 -10.22 -14.80
CA VAL A 423 24.04 -11.12 -13.70
C VAL A 423 24.11 -12.57 -14.19
N MET A 424 23.24 -12.98 -15.11
CA MET A 424 23.25 -14.34 -15.64
C MET A 424 24.58 -14.66 -16.31
N ASP A 425 25.05 -13.81 -17.22
CA ASP A 425 26.27 -14.05 -17.99
C ASP A 425 27.52 -14.02 -17.09
N LEU A 426 27.50 -13.15 -16.08
CA LEU A 426 28.64 -12.93 -15.19
C LEU A 426 28.73 -13.93 -14.04
N ALA A 427 27.60 -14.35 -13.45
CA ALA A 427 27.58 -15.23 -12.28
C ALA A 427 27.58 -16.72 -12.64
N SER A 428 27.01 -17.12 -13.78
CA SER A 428 26.88 -18.54 -14.15
C SER A 428 28.21 -19.31 -14.23
N PRO A 429 29.32 -18.74 -14.72
CA PRO A 429 30.62 -19.44 -14.73
C PRO A 429 31.08 -19.88 -13.34
N HIS A 430 30.72 -19.11 -12.31
CA HIS A 430 31.14 -19.32 -10.92
C HIS A 430 30.31 -20.39 -10.18
N LEU A 431 29.27 -20.97 -10.79
CA LEU A 431 28.56 -22.14 -10.23
C LEU A 431 29.45 -23.39 -10.16
N ARG A 432 30.60 -23.39 -10.84
CA ARG A 432 31.57 -24.50 -10.87
C ARG A 432 32.92 -24.13 -10.28
N ASP A 433 32.99 -23.02 -9.56
CA ASP A 433 34.22 -22.57 -8.90
C ASP A 433 34.72 -23.62 -7.89
N GLU A 434 36.04 -23.70 -7.66
CA GLU A 434 36.62 -24.62 -6.69
C GLU A 434 36.16 -24.28 -5.26
N ALA A 435 36.02 -22.99 -4.96
CA ALA A 435 35.63 -22.48 -3.65
C ALA A 435 34.12 -22.59 -3.41
N PRO A 436 33.66 -23.32 -2.36
CA PRO A 436 32.24 -23.44 -2.04
C PRO A 436 31.53 -22.11 -1.79
N GLU A 437 32.20 -21.15 -1.14
CA GLU A 437 31.68 -19.81 -0.88
C GLU A 437 31.38 -19.03 -2.18
N VAL A 438 32.23 -19.17 -3.20
CA VAL A 438 32.05 -18.56 -4.52
C VAL A 438 30.85 -19.21 -5.24
N ARG A 439 30.75 -20.55 -5.22
CA ARG A 439 29.58 -21.26 -5.77
C ARG A 439 28.29 -20.85 -5.09
N SER A 440 28.31 -20.71 -3.76
CA SER A 440 27.16 -20.24 -2.98
C SER A 440 26.77 -18.80 -3.34
N ALA A 441 27.74 -17.91 -3.52
CA ALA A 441 27.49 -16.53 -3.93
C ALA A 441 26.93 -16.45 -5.36
N ALA A 442 27.45 -17.26 -6.28
CA ALA A 442 26.95 -17.38 -7.65
C ALA A 442 25.50 -17.85 -7.68
N ALA A 443 25.17 -18.90 -6.92
CA ALA A 443 23.80 -19.39 -6.76
C ALA A 443 22.87 -18.30 -6.20
N GLY A 444 23.32 -17.60 -5.15
CA GLY A 444 22.58 -16.49 -4.57
C GLY A 444 22.36 -15.32 -5.52
N ALA A 445 23.35 -14.98 -6.35
CA ALA A 445 23.27 -13.91 -7.34
C ALA A 445 22.27 -14.25 -8.45
N LEU A 446 22.20 -15.51 -8.86
CA LEU A 446 21.23 -15.96 -9.84
C LEU A 446 19.79 -16.01 -9.31
N ARG A 447 19.54 -15.83 -8.00
CA ARG A 447 18.18 -15.81 -7.44
C ARG A 447 17.27 -14.76 -8.10
N THR A 448 17.82 -13.61 -8.48
CA THR A 448 17.09 -12.45 -9.03
C THR A 448 17.13 -12.38 -10.55
N ALA A 449 17.82 -13.32 -11.22
CA ALA A 449 17.97 -13.35 -12.68
C ALA A 449 16.73 -13.92 -13.43
N PRO A 450 16.51 -13.59 -14.72
CA PRO A 450 15.38 -14.07 -15.53
C PRO A 450 15.13 -15.59 -15.49
N GLN A 451 13.86 -16.00 -15.63
CA GLN A 451 13.35 -17.24 -15.05
C GLN A 451 13.85 -18.56 -15.69
N GLU A 452 13.72 -18.78 -17.00
CA GLU A 452 13.86 -20.14 -17.55
C GLU A 452 15.30 -20.68 -17.59
N ALA A 453 16.25 -19.89 -18.08
CA ALA A 453 17.64 -20.33 -18.23
C ALA A 453 18.32 -20.56 -16.88
N ALA A 454 18.11 -19.65 -15.93
CA ALA A 454 18.71 -19.75 -14.60
C ALA A 454 18.13 -20.91 -13.77
N THR A 455 16.84 -21.22 -13.90
CA THR A 455 16.24 -22.38 -13.20
C THR A 455 16.93 -23.68 -13.61
N ARG A 456 17.17 -23.88 -14.90
CA ARG A 456 17.88 -25.07 -15.40
C ARG A 456 19.30 -25.15 -14.86
N MET A 457 20.06 -24.05 -14.92
CA MET A 457 21.44 -24.00 -14.42
C MET A 457 21.53 -24.29 -12.93
N LEU A 458 20.61 -23.75 -12.12
CA LEU A 458 20.55 -23.98 -10.67
C LEU A 458 20.21 -25.44 -10.35
N LEU A 459 19.26 -26.04 -11.07
CA LEU A 459 18.94 -27.47 -10.92
C LEU A 459 20.14 -28.33 -11.28
N ASP A 460 20.78 -28.08 -12.42
CA ASP A 460 21.95 -28.84 -12.86
C ASP A 460 23.10 -28.73 -11.85
N ALA A 461 23.38 -27.54 -11.33
CA ALA A 461 24.38 -27.33 -10.29
C ALA A 461 24.04 -28.10 -9.00
N LEU A 462 22.77 -28.08 -8.56
CA LEU A 462 22.32 -28.78 -7.36
C LEU A 462 22.52 -30.30 -7.45
N MET A 463 22.29 -30.89 -8.63
CA MET A 463 22.42 -32.35 -8.80
C MET A 463 23.85 -32.85 -8.57
N SER A 464 24.86 -32.00 -8.78
CA SER A 464 26.27 -32.35 -8.61
C SER A 464 26.92 -31.75 -7.37
N GLU A 465 26.20 -30.97 -6.56
CA GLU A 465 26.81 -30.19 -5.47
C GLU A 465 26.99 -31.02 -4.19
N PRO A 466 28.24 -31.26 -3.72
CA PRO A 466 28.48 -31.98 -2.47
C PRO A 466 28.37 -31.11 -1.21
N ALA A 467 28.59 -29.79 -1.30
CA ALA A 467 28.68 -28.92 -0.13
C ALA A 467 27.30 -28.49 0.36
N ARG A 468 26.98 -28.85 1.61
CA ARG A 468 25.69 -28.52 2.27
C ARG A 468 25.32 -27.04 2.20
N ALA A 469 26.28 -26.13 2.41
CA ALA A 469 26.03 -24.69 2.38
C ALA A 469 25.59 -24.22 0.99
N VAL A 470 26.21 -24.77 -0.05
CA VAL A 470 25.91 -24.45 -1.45
C VAL A 470 24.58 -25.07 -1.89
N GLN A 471 24.30 -26.32 -1.47
CA GLN A 471 22.97 -26.92 -1.66
C GLN A 471 21.87 -26.04 -1.05
N GLY A 472 22.08 -25.49 0.15
CA GLY A 472 21.15 -24.56 0.78
C GLY A 472 20.91 -23.30 -0.06
N ALA A 473 21.98 -22.66 -0.55
CA ALA A 473 21.88 -21.47 -1.39
C ALA A 473 21.19 -21.74 -2.75
N LEU A 474 21.46 -22.88 -3.36
CA LEU A 474 20.79 -23.32 -4.60
C LEU A 474 19.30 -23.56 -4.38
N LEU A 475 18.93 -24.22 -3.27
CA LEU A 475 17.53 -24.41 -2.90
C LEU A 475 16.82 -23.09 -2.59
N ASP A 476 17.51 -22.15 -1.92
CA ASP A 476 16.98 -20.79 -1.68
C ASP A 476 16.72 -20.04 -2.99
N ALA A 477 17.65 -20.14 -3.93
CA ALA A 477 17.52 -19.53 -5.25
C ALA A 477 16.38 -20.16 -6.07
N LEU A 478 16.20 -21.48 -5.97
CA LEU A 478 15.10 -22.22 -6.61
C LEU A 478 13.74 -21.93 -5.96
N ASN A 479 13.69 -21.75 -4.64
CA ASN A 479 12.45 -21.44 -3.91
C ASN A 479 11.89 -20.05 -4.27
N ALA A 480 12.72 -19.13 -4.75
CA ALA A 480 12.28 -17.83 -5.25
C ALA A 480 11.66 -17.89 -6.67
N ARG A 481 11.55 -19.09 -7.26
CA ARG A 481 11.15 -19.30 -8.66
C ARG A 481 9.92 -20.19 -8.76
N THR A 482 9.14 -20.00 -9.82
CA THR A 482 8.05 -20.93 -10.18
C THR A 482 8.65 -22.19 -10.79
N LEU A 483 8.43 -23.33 -10.17
CA LEU A 483 8.89 -24.64 -10.65
C LEU A 483 7.70 -25.41 -11.25
N GLY A 484 7.88 -25.94 -12.46
CA GLY A 484 6.90 -26.81 -13.08
C GLY A 484 6.95 -28.23 -12.53
N ALA A 485 5.98 -29.05 -12.96
CA ALA A 485 5.94 -30.47 -12.64
C ALA A 485 7.27 -31.22 -12.95
N PRO A 486 7.92 -31.05 -14.12
CA PRO A 486 9.16 -31.79 -14.40
C PRO A 486 10.32 -31.35 -13.51
N GLU A 487 10.42 -30.07 -13.16
CA GLU A 487 11.45 -29.59 -12.22
C GLU A 487 11.21 -30.14 -10.80
N LEU A 488 9.95 -30.17 -10.35
CA LEU A 488 9.59 -30.72 -9.04
C LEU A 488 9.80 -32.24 -8.96
N GLU A 489 9.50 -32.98 -10.03
CA GLU A 489 9.79 -34.41 -10.13
C GLU A 489 11.29 -34.69 -10.06
N ARG A 490 12.10 -33.88 -10.77
CA ARG A 490 13.57 -33.98 -10.72
C ARG A 490 14.10 -33.73 -9.32
N LEU A 491 13.63 -32.67 -8.65
CA LEU A 491 14.01 -32.37 -7.26
C LEU A 491 13.59 -33.48 -6.29
N SER A 492 12.37 -33.99 -6.44
CA SER A 492 11.86 -35.10 -5.62
C SER A 492 12.72 -36.35 -5.78
N GLY A 493 13.03 -36.74 -7.02
CA GLY A 493 13.89 -37.89 -7.31
C GLY A 493 15.28 -37.75 -6.69
N TRP A 494 15.87 -36.55 -6.76
CA TRP A 494 17.18 -36.26 -6.15
C TRP A 494 17.16 -36.36 -4.61
N VAL A 495 16.10 -35.85 -3.96
CA VAL A 495 15.93 -35.96 -2.50
C VAL A 495 15.72 -37.42 -2.08
N VAL A 496 14.86 -38.16 -2.81
CA VAL A 496 14.59 -39.59 -2.54
C VAL A 496 15.84 -40.44 -2.71
N ALA A 497 16.73 -40.10 -3.65
CA ALA A 497 18.02 -40.74 -3.84
C ALA A 497 19.03 -40.47 -2.69
N GLY A 498 18.65 -39.72 -1.67
CA GLY A 498 19.47 -39.47 -0.48
C GLY A 498 20.64 -38.51 -0.71
N GLN A 499 20.60 -37.71 -1.79
CA GLN A 499 21.69 -36.80 -2.17
C GLN A 499 21.63 -35.44 -1.46
N LEU A 500 20.54 -35.16 -0.73
CA LEU A 500 20.40 -33.98 0.11
C LEU A 500 21.23 -34.13 1.41
N ALA A 501 22.17 -33.22 1.62
CA ALA A 501 22.97 -33.22 2.85
C ALA A 501 22.08 -32.99 4.09
N PRO A 502 22.28 -33.73 5.20
CA PRO A 502 21.49 -33.56 6.42
C PRO A 502 21.44 -32.11 6.90
N GLY A 503 20.23 -31.55 6.98
CA GLY A 503 19.99 -30.17 7.43
C GLY A 503 20.26 -29.10 6.38
N ALA A 504 20.46 -29.44 5.11
CA ALA A 504 20.22 -28.50 4.00
C ALA A 504 18.70 -28.23 3.94
N ARG A 505 18.29 -27.06 4.43
CA ARG A 505 16.92 -26.56 4.31
C ARG A 505 16.99 -25.19 3.66
N PRO A 506 16.01 -24.82 2.83
CA PRO A 506 15.91 -23.45 2.40
C PRO A 506 15.77 -22.55 3.63
N ARG A 507 16.50 -21.44 3.67
CA ARG A 507 16.20 -20.35 4.58
C ARG A 507 14.83 -19.84 4.18
N CYS A 508 13.83 -19.99 5.06
CA CYS A 508 12.57 -19.29 4.89
C CYS A 508 12.87 -17.78 4.85
N SER A 509 12.94 -17.19 3.66
CA SER A 509 12.95 -15.75 3.52
C SER A 509 11.56 -15.26 3.87
N THR A 510 11.39 -14.78 5.09
CA THR A 510 10.31 -13.84 5.40
C THR A 510 10.60 -12.56 4.62
N SER A 511 10.27 -12.53 3.34
CA SER A 511 10.14 -11.30 2.57
C SER A 511 8.86 -10.59 3.03
N SER A 512 8.92 -10.04 4.24
CA SER A 512 8.15 -8.85 4.61
C SER A 512 9.12 -7.68 4.55
N PRO A 513 8.86 -6.62 3.77
CA PRO A 513 9.53 -5.36 4.00
C PRO A 513 9.01 -4.87 5.35
N LEU A 514 9.90 -4.78 6.36
CA LEU A 514 9.65 -4.54 7.80
C LEU A 514 9.53 -5.81 8.64
N ALA A 515 10.67 -6.44 8.96
CA ALA A 515 10.78 -7.30 10.13
C ALA A 515 12.02 -6.88 10.93
N TRP A 516 11.80 -5.99 11.90
CA TRP A 516 12.75 -5.68 12.97
C TRP A 516 12.70 -6.84 13.97
N THR A 517 13.74 -7.67 14.05
CA THR A 517 13.92 -8.58 15.19
C THR A 517 15.40 -8.91 15.39
N THR A 518 15.96 -8.38 16.48
CA THR A 518 17.18 -8.83 17.13
C THR A 518 16.81 -9.75 18.30
N ALA A 519 16.83 -11.07 18.11
CA ALA A 519 16.88 -12.06 19.19
C ALA A 519 17.41 -13.42 18.65
N PRO A 520 18.21 -14.18 19.42
CA PRO A 520 18.86 -15.40 18.96
C PRO A 520 17.85 -16.55 18.82
N PRO A 521 18.11 -17.56 17.96
CA PRO A 521 17.13 -18.61 17.69
C PRO A 521 17.00 -19.56 18.87
N SER A 522 15.89 -19.49 19.60
CA SER A 522 15.45 -20.54 20.52
C SER A 522 14.89 -21.72 19.73
N SER A 523 15.43 -22.91 19.99
CA SER A 523 15.03 -24.21 19.46
C SER A 523 13.56 -24.55 19.71
N GLY A 524 12.81 -24.93 18.66
CA GLY A 524 11.44 -25.40 18.81
C GLY A 524 10.81 -25.91 17.50
N CYS A 525 11.25 -27.07 16.99
CA CYS A 525 10.43 -27.88 16.07
C CYS A 525 9.92 -29.11 16.82
N SER A 526 8.67 -29.04 17.28
CA SER A 526 7.95 -30.17 17.88
C SER A 526 7.62 -31.22 16.81
N ARG A 527 8.04 -32.47 17.05
CA ARG A 527 7.64 -33.65 16.24
C ARG A 527 6.14 -33.94 16.42
N PRO A 528 5.42 -34.37 15.37
CA PRO A 528 4.11 -35.01 15.55
C PRO A 528 4.32 -36.47 15.95
N SER A 529 3.88 -36.84 17.14
CA SER A 529 3.78 -38.23 17.60
C SER A 529 2.66 -38.95 16.86
N ARG A 530 2.99 -40.01 16.14
CA ARG A 530 2.01 -41.02 15.68
C ARG A 530 1.51 -41.82 16.88
N SER A 531 0.22 -41.74 17.19
CA SER A 531 -0.48 -42.71 18.02
C SER A 531 -1.36 -43.59 17.14
N VAL A 532 -1.03 -44.87 17.09
CA VAL A 532 -1.83 -45.97 16.53
C VAL A 532 -2.96 -46.29 17.53
N PRO A 533 -4.23 -46.48 17.11
CA PRO A 533 -5.24 -47.01 18.01
C PRO A 533 -5.16 -48.54 18.05
N ALA A 534 -4.88 -49.08 19.24
CA ALA A 534 -5.03 -50.49 19.53
C ALA A 534 -6.52 -50.81 19.73
N SER A 535 -7.00 -51.77 18.96
CA SER A 535 -8.30 -52.42 19.09
C SER A 535 -8.36 -53.26 20.36
N SER A 536 -9.51 -53.26 21.05
CA SER A 536 -9.87 -54.26 22.06
C SER A 536 -11.37 -54.57 21.97
N PRO A 537 -11.77 -55.82 22.29
CA PRO A 537 -12.98 -56.49 21.76
C PRO A 537 -14.22 -56.30 22.65
N PRO A 538 -15.43 -56.77 22.25
CA PRO A 538 -16.68 -56.36 22.88
C PRO A 538 -16.97 -57.17 24.17
N PRO A 539 -17.76 -56.62 25.12
CA PRO A 539 -18.20 -57.37 26.28
C PRO A 539 -19.44 -58.20 25.94
N GLY A 540 -19.37 -59.50 26.27
CA GLY A 540 -20.52 -60.39 26.35
C GLY A 540 -21.41 -60.14 27.57
N PRO A 541 -22.59 -60.79 27.65
CA PRO A 541 -23.76 -60.23 28.32
C PRO A 541 -24.01 -60.74 29.76
N ALA A 542 -24.72 -59.88 30.50
CA ALA A 542 -25.69 -60.16 31.57
C ALA A 542 -25.14 -60.78 32.88
N SER A 543 -25.61 -60.38 34.08
CA SER A 543 -27.02 -60.37 34.41
C SER A 543 -27.32 -59.99 35.89
N TRP A 544 -28.55 -59.48 36.12
CA TRP A 544 -29.40 -59.37 37.33
C TRP A 544 -28.98 -58.54 38.56
N ARG A 545 -29.61 -57.36 38.73
CA ARG A 545 -30.80 -57.16 39.60
C ARG A 545 -31.55 -55.90 39.21
#